data_AF-A0A9R1Q0L7-F1
#
_entry.id   AF-A0A9R1Q0L7-F1
#
_cell.length_a   1.000
_cell.length_b   1.000
_cell.length_c   1.000
_cell.angle_alpha   90.00
_cell.angle_beta   90.00
_cell.angle_gamma   90.00
#
_symmetry.space_group_name_H-M   'P 1'
#
loop_
_entity.id
_entity.type
_entity.pdbx_description
1 polymer ?
#
loop_
_entity_poly.entity_id
_entity_poly.type
_entity_poly.pdbx_seq_one_letter_code
_entity_poly.pdbx_strand_id
1 'polypeptide(L)'
;MARLSLAACAVAFHLCLLISSSASLRWLSDKSAAVTTPGHGLGHVRTRSAYHFQPAKNWQNGPMYHNGLYHFFYQYNPDGVTWGNGNLSWGHSVSVDLVNWFALDAALQPSRSFDANGCWSGSATILPDGSPVMLYTGIDARGDQVQNVAFPKNASDPLLVEWVKPEYNPVIPVPADIKRDDFRDPSTAWLGADGLWRIAVAARVHDVGGATLIYRSKDFLRWERNADPLYLAHAAGMVECPDLFPVSEPGVEVGLPASGAGARHVLKMSVMDTVQDYYVVGSYDDTADTFVPEDDDDCRSWRRLDYGHVYASKSFFDPSKNRRVLWGWANESDSVADDLVRGWSGVQSLCGEKGASVPGSVGPFGLLVMASGDMQEHTAVFFRVFRQNDKYKVLMCTDLSRSSTRDGVYKPPYGAFVDMDIEAHSGIISLRTLVDHSVVESFGGGGRTCITARVYPDHVVNGNSHLYVFNNGTGAVKVSSLDAWEMATATVNVLPDGLIAASSVSRAQAY
;
A
#
# COMPACT_ATOMS: atom_id res chain seq x y z
N MET A 1 24.12 -37.09 -24.21
CA MET A 1 24.39 -35.90 -25.05
C MET A 1 23.04 -35.27 -25.36
N ALA A 2 22.71 -34.18 -24.68
CA ALA A 2 21.64 -33.22 -24.98
C ALA A 2 21.90 -32.04 -24.03
N ARG A 3 22.89 -31.21 -24.40
CA ARG A 3 23.20 -29.96 -23.72
C ARG A 3 22.18 -28.93 -24.19
N LEU A 4 21.33 -28.44 -23.29
CA LEU A 4 20.68 -27.14 -23.50
C LEU A 4 21.71 -26.06 -23.14
N SER A 5 21.98 -25.19 -24.10
CA SER A 5 22.73 -23.96 -23.90
C SER A 5 21.89 -23.00 -23.05
N LEU A 6 22.22 -22.81 -21.77
CA LEU A 6 21.77 -21.64 -21.01
C LEU A 6 22.51 -20.41 -21.57
N ALA A 7 22.04 -19.91 -22.72
CA ALA A 7 22.38 -18.58 -23.19
C ALA A 7 21.41 -17.59 -22.57
N ALA A 8 21.91 -16.84 -21.59
CA ALA A 8 21.43 -15.55 -21.10
C ALA A 8 19.95 -15.46 -20.66
N CYS A 9 19.69 -15.58 -19.35
CA CYS A 9 18.61 -14.79 -18.77
C CYS A 9 18.92 -13.31 -19.05
N ALA A 10 18.04 -12.64 -19.79
CA ALA A 10 18.18 -11.25 -20.15
C ALA A 10 17.26 -10.43 -19.24
N VAL A 11 17.81 -9.62 -18.34
CA VAL A 11 17.04 -8.90 -17.33
C VAL A 11 16.87 -7.46 -17.78
N ALA A 12 15.62 -6.99 -17.79
CA ALA A 12 15.31 -5.59 -18.05
C ALA A 12 15.09 -4.87 -16.71
N PHE A 13 15.97 -3.95 -16.36
CA PHE A 13 15.83 -3.11 -15.18
C PHE A 13 15.22 -1.76 -15.60
N HIS A 14 14.10 -1.38 -14.99
CA HIS A 14 13.52 -0.04 -15.15
C HIS A 14 13.56 0.65 -13.79
N LEU A 15 14.45 1.60 -13.60
CA LEU A 15 14.77 2.15 -12.28
C LEU A 15 14.44 3.64 -12.21
N CYS A 16 13.58 4.05 -11.27
CA CYS A 16 13.34 5.46 -10.99
C CYS A 16 13.98 5.80 -9.64
N LEU A 17 15.01 6.65 -9.63
CA LEU A 17 15.81 7.06 -8.48
C LEU A 17 15.64 8.55 -8.19
N LEU A 18 15.90 9.00 -6.97
CA LEU A 18 16.00 10.43 -6.64
C LEU A 18 17.32 10.64 -5.93
N ILE A 19 18.30 11.26 -6.61
CA ILE A 19 19.61 11.57 -6.02
C ILE A 19 19.79 13.08 -6.08
N SER A 20 19.55 13.77 -4.96
CA SER A 20 19.72 15.22 -4.91
C SER A 20 21.13 15.65 -5.33
N SER A 21 21.21 16.70 -6.14
CA SER A 21 22.37 17.44 -6.65
C SER A 21 23.70 17.33 -5.86
N SER A 22 24.37 16.19 -6.00
CA SER A 22 25.83 16.05 -5.90
C SER A 22 26.35 14.88 -6.76
N ALA A 23 25.47 14.20 -7.51
CA ALA A 23 25.82 13.07 -8.35
C ALA A 23 26.35 13.53 -9.71
N SER A 24 27.68 13.59 -9.85
CA SER A 24 28.28 13.43 -11.17
C SER A 24 28.27 11.94 -11.53
N LEU A 25 27.47 11.53 -12.52
CA LEU A 25 27.68 10.27 -13.25
C LEU A 25 29.08 10.31 -13.87
N ARG A 26 30.06 9.69 -13.20
CA ARG A 26 31.41 9.52 -13.75
C ARG A 26 31.57 8.08 -14.21
N TRP A 27 31.75 7.93 -15.52
CA TRP A 27 32.39 6.76 -16.10
C TRP A 27 33.81 6.66 -15.53
N LEU A 28 34.12 5.56 -14.87
CA LEU A 28 35.47 5.30 -14.36
C LEU A 28 36.39 4.92 -15.52
N SER A 29 36.94 5.93 -16.17
CA SER A 29 38.33 5.90 -16.63
C SER A 29 39.04 7.16 -16.16
N ASP A 30 40.14 6.93 -15.44
CA ASP A 30 41.17 7.85 -14.99
C ASP A 30 41.05 8.53 -13.61
N LYS A 31 42.17 8.35 -12.90
CA LYS A 31 42.55 8.85 -11.59
C LYS A 31 42.67 10.38 -11.61
N SER A 32 42.12 11.07 -10.62
CA SER A 32 42.87 11.96 -9.70
C SER A 32 41.97 12.96 -8.94
N ALA A 33 42.44 13.26 -7.74
CA ALA A 33 42.25 14.44 -6.89
C ALA A 33 40.84 14.76 -6.34
N ALA A 34 40.67 14.46 -5.05
CA ALA A 34 39.65 15.01 -4.19
C ALA A 34 39.94 16.49 -3.89
N VAL A 35 38.90 17.33 -3.98
CA VAL A 35 38.87 18.67 -3.37
C VAL A 35 37.69 18.68 -2.42
N THR A 36 37.98 18.80 -1.12
CA THR A 36 37.00 19.02 -0.05
C THR A 36 36.85 20.52 0.20
N THR A 37 35.62 20.98 0.35
CA THR A 37 35.30 22.25 1.01
C THR A 37 34.30 21.96 2.13
N PRO A 38 34.56 22.37 3.38
CA PRO A 38 33.66 22.14 4.51
C PRO A 38 32.64 23.29 4.64
N GLY A 39 31.40 22.94 5.01
CA GLY A 39 30.35 23.91 5.33
C GLY A 39 29.36 23.32 6.34
N HIS A 40 29.40 23.88 7.55
CA HIS A 40 28.62 23.51 8.73
C HIS A 40 27.10 23.66 8.58
N GLY A 41 26.38 22.70 9.14
CA GLY A 41 24.99 22.79 9.56
C GLY A 41 24.56 21.42 10.09
N LEU A 42 24.10 21.33 11.34
CA LEU A 42 23.47 20.13 11.90
C LEU A 42 22.19 19.85 11.07
N GLY A 43 22.35 19.14 9.96
CA GLY A 43 21.28 18.81 9.05
C GLY A 43 20.33 17.82 9.70
N HIS A 44 19.04 18.17 9.75
CA HIS A 44 17.99 17.19 10.00
C HIS A 44 18.23 15.97 9.09
N VAL A 45 18.36 14.79 9.69
CA VAL A 45 18.60 13.54 8.97
C VAL A 45 17.54 13.39 7.87
N ARG A 46 17.99 13.15 6.62
CA ARG A 46 17.14 12.99 5.44
C ARG A 46 16.41 11.63 5.44
N THR A 47 15.51 11.41 6.39
CA THR A 47 14.62 10.23 6.42
C THR A 47 13.26 10.48 5.76
N ARG A 48 12.86 11.75 5.58
CA ARG A 48 11.59 12.11 4.95
C ARG A 48 11.63 11.82 3.45
N SER A 49 10.55 11.23 2.94
CA SER A 49 10.34 10.97 1.52
C SER A 49 10.23 12.28 0.73
N ALA A 50 10.68 12.25 -0.51
CA ALA A 50 10.64 13.39 -1.43
C ALA A 50 9.42 13.37 -2.34
N TYR A 51 8.84 12.21 -2.64
CA TYR A 51 7.64 12.12 -3.50
C TYR A 51 6.55 11.20 -2.97
N HIS A 52 6.82 10.37 -1.97
CA HIS A 52 5.74 9.68 -1.28
C HIS A 52 4.90 10.66 -0.49
N PHE A 53 3.58 10.49 -0.57
CA PHE A 53 2.69 11.16 0.36
C PHE A 53 3.03 10.70 1.77
N GLN A 54 3.25 11.67 2.65
CA GLN A 54 3.36 11.43 4.07
C GLN A 54 2.41 12.38 4.76
N PRO A 55 1.49 11.91 5.62
CA PRO A 55 0.74 12.84 6.44
C PRO A 55 1.72 13.61 7.33
N ALA A 56 1.32 14.78 7.83
CA ALA A 56 2.13 15.49 8.81
C ALA A 56 2.49 14.57 10.00
N LYS A 57 1.57 13.65 10.38
CA LYS A 57 1.73 12.54 11.34
C LYS A 57 0.70 11.40 11.03
N ASN A 58 1.05 10.13 11.29
CA ASN A 58 0.18 8.93 11.43
C ASN A 58 -0.30 8.12 10.17
N TRP A 59 -1.47 7.46 10.27
CA TRP A 59 -1.98 6.30 9.49
C TRP A 59 -2.96 6.74 8.38
N GLN A 60 -3.41 5.86 7.47
CA GLN A 60 -4.22 6.21 6.27
C GLN A 60 -5.72 5.82 6.33
N ASN A 61 -6.59 6.58 5.67
CA ASN A 61 -8.02 6.26 5.42
C ASN A 61 -8.27 6.16 3.91
N GLY A 62 -9.53 5.99 3.51
CA GLY A 62 -9.91 5.81 2.10
C GLY A 62 -9.69 7.04 1.19
N PRO A 63 -8.99 6.89 0.06
CA PRO A 63 -8.94 7.87 -1.03
C PRO A 63 -10.26 7.93 -1.83
N MET A 64 -10.54 9.05 -2.50
CA MET A 64 -11.61 9.16 -3.50
C MET A 64 -11.28 10.14 -4.63
N TYR A 65 -11.98 10.04 -5.76
CA TYR A 65 -12.00 11.07 -6.81
C TYR A 65 -13.36 11.75 -6.85
N HIS A 66 -13.37 13.09 -6.78
CA HIS A 66 -14.59 13.89 -6.80
C HIS A 66 -14.34 15.23 -7.50
N ASN A 67 -15.22 15.61 -8.43
CA ASN A 67 -15.21 16.91 -9.11
C ASN A 67 -13.84 17.39 -9.64
N GLY A 68 -13.04 16.48 -10.23
CA GLY A 68 -11.74 16.83 -10.80
C GLY A 68 -10.55 16.67 -9.86
N LEU A 69 -10.79 16.38 -8.58
CA LEU A 69 -9.76 16.27 -7.55
C LEU A 69 -9.73 14.86 -6.96
N TYR A 70 -8.52 14.40 -6.67
CA TYR A 70 -8.29 13.28 -5.77
C TYR A 70 -8.28 13.82 -4.34
N HIS A 71 -9.12 13.26 -3.48
CA HIS A 71 -9.13 13.51 -2.05
C HIS A 71 -8.47 12.33 -1.35
N PHE A 72 -7.59 12.63 -0.41
CA PHE A 72 -6.97 11.63 0.45
C PHE A 72 -7.21 11.99 1.90
N PHE A 73 -7.84 11.07 2.61
CA PHE A 73 -8.09 11.17 4.04
C PHE A 73 -7.17 10.21 4.77
N TYR A 74 -6.75 10.58 5.97
CA TYR A 74 -5.78 9.78 6.71
C TYR A 74 -5.95 9.94 8.22
N GLN A 75 -5.77 8.86 8.98
CA GLN A 75 -5.76 8.87 10.43
C GLN A 75 -4.67 9.82 10.92
N TYR A 76 -5.07 10.81 11.71
CA TYR A 76 -4.26 11.93 12.12
C TYR A 76 -4.45 12.18 13.61
N ASN A 77 -3.36 12.25 14.36
CA ASN A 77 -3.36 12.75 15.74
C ASN A 77 -2.85 14.20 15.70
N PRO A 78 -3.70 15.21 15.90
CA PRO A 78 -3.25 16.60 15.93
C PRO A 78 -2.19 16.85 17.02
N ASP A 79 -2.27 16.11 18.12
CA ASP A 79 -1.54 16.42 19.35
C ASP A 79 -0.24 15.62 19.54
N GLY A 80 0.09 14.66 18.66
CA GLY A 80 1.22 13.76 18.89
C GLY A 80 1.66 12.94 17.68
N VAL A 81 2.86 12.35 17.76
CA VAL A 81 3.45 11.47 16.73
C VAL A 81 3.18 9.99 16.97
N THR A 82 2.54 9.66 18.10
CA THR A 82 2.10 8.30 18.46
C THR A 82 0.60 8.18 18.27
N TRP A 83 0.10 6.94 18.32
CA TRP A 83 -1.33 6.65 18.41
C TRP A 83 -1.95 7.47 19.55
N GLY A 84 -2.91 8.33 19.20
CA GLY A 84 -3.59 9.19 20.16
C GLY A 84 -4.76 8.44 20.76
N ASN A 85 -4.64 7.98 22.00
CA ASN A 85 -5.80 7.46 22.74
C ASN A 85 -6.79 8.62 22.96
N GLY A 86 -7.89 8.65 22.19
CA GLY A 86 -8.98 9.63 22.35
C GLY A 86 -9.09 10.70 21.27
N ASN A 87 -8.03 10.99 20.49
CA ASN A 87 -7.99 12.18 19.60
C ASN A 87 -7.75 11.86 18.11
N LEU A 88 -7.87 10.59 17.70
CA LEU A 88 -7.73 10.24 16.28
C LEU A 88 -8.79 10.93 15.43
N SER A 89 -8.32 11.58 14.37
CA SER A 89 -9.07 12.42 13.45
C SER A 89 -8.73 12.03 12.00
N TRP A 90 -9.48 12.54 11.03
CA TRP A 90 -9.17 12.40 9.62
C TRP A 90 -8.52 13.68 9.12
N GLY A 91 -7.20 13.65 8.88
CA GLY A 91 -6.53 14.65 8.07
C GLY A 91 -7.00 14.57 6.62
N HIS A 92 -6.85 15.66 5.87
CA HIS A 92 -7.39 15.78 4.52
C HIS A 92 -6.39 16.51 3.63
N SER A 93 -6.03 15.88 2.51
CA SER A 93 -5.27 16.50 1.44
C SER A 93 -5.95 16.28 0.09
N VAL A 94 -5.75 17.21 -0.84
CA VAL A 94 -6.27 17.10 -2.22
C VAL A 94 -5.13 17.14 -3.24
N SER A 95 -5.35 16.51 -4.38
CA SER A 95 -4.40 16.45 -5.49
C SER A 95 -5.13 16.45 -6.84
N VAL A 96 -4.47 16.93 -7.89
CA VAL A 96 -4.94 16.82 -9.28
C VAL A 96 -4.31 15.63 -10.02
N ASP A 97 -3.26 15.02 -9.47
CA ASP A 97 -2.40 14.06 -10.17
C ASP A 97 -1.97 12.84 -9.34
N LEU A 98 -2.37 12.75 -8.06
CA LEU A 98 -1.94 11.77 -7.04
C LEU A 98 -0.46 11.87 -6.62
N VAL A 99 0.24 12.92 -7.04
CA VAL A 99 1.66 13.15 -6.75
C VAL A 99 1.85 14.42 -5.94
N ASN A 100 1.23 15.52 -6.35
CA ASN A 100 1.30 16.81 -5.68
C ASN A 100 0.05 17.02 -4.81
N TRP A 101 0.26 17.19 -3.51
CA TRP A 101 -0.76 17.20 -2.48
C TRP A 101 -0.78 18.51 -1.70
N PHE A 102 -1.97 19.09 -1.59
CA PHE A 102 -2.24 20.30 -0.83
C PHE A 102 -3.01 19.92 0.42
N ALA A 103 -2.49 20.35 1.58
CA ALA A 103 -3.11 20.06 2.86
C ALA A 103 -4.34 20.94 3.07
N LEU A 104 -5.38 20.37 3.66
CA LEU A 104 -6.56 21.05 4.16
C LEU A 104 -6.67 20.82 5.67
N ASP A 105 -7.62 21.50 6.30
CA ASP A 105 -7.98 21.22 7.69
C ASP A 105 -8.50 19.79 7.85
N ALA A 106 -8.40 19.24 9.05
CA ALA A 106 -8.90 17.89 9.31
C ALA A 106 -10.42 17.80 9.05
N ALA A 107 -10.80 16.88 8.17
CA ALA A 107 -12.17 16.69 7.71
C ALA A 107 -13.10 16.17 8.81
N LEU A 108 -12.64 15.18 9.60
CA LEU A 108 -13.40 14.60 10.72
C LEU A 108 -12.57 14.68 12.00
N GLN A 109 -13.18 15.16 13.08
CA GLN A 109 -12.58 15.18 14.42
C GLN A 109 -13.60 14.67 15.43
N PRO A 110 -13.20 14.05 16.54
CA PRO A 110 -14.09 13.69 17.65
C PRO A 110 -14.93 14.90 18.07
N SER A 111 -16.26 14.79 18.05
CA SER A 111 -17.11 15.96 18.38
C SER A 111 -18.48 15.63 18.95
N ARG A 112 -18.87 14.36 18.98
CA ARG A 112 -20.17 13.89 19.47
C ARG A 112 -20.01 12.59 20.24
N SER A 113 -21.07 12.15 20.91
CA SER A 113 -21.04 10.93 21.73
C SER A 113 -20.68 9.67 20.95
N PHE A 114 -21.02 9.59 19.66
CA PHE A 114 -20.77 8.42 18.81
C PHE A 114 -19.32 8.32 18.27
N ASP A 115 -18.50 9.34 18.49
CA ASP A 115 -17.08 9.35 18.10
C ASP A 115 -16.19 10.09 19.10
N ALA A 116 -16.66 10.22 20.35
CA ALA A 116 -16.04 11.04 21.40
C ALA A 116 -14.59 10.64 21.71
N ASN A 117 -14.21 9.40 21.44
CA ASN A 117 -12.89 8.83 21.72
C ASN A 117 -12.08 8.55 20.43
N GLY A 118 -12.53 9.01 19.26
CA GLY A 118 -11.79 8.88 18.00
C GLY A 118 -12.65 8.65 16.77
N CYS A 119 -12.20 9.18 15.63
CA CYS A 119 -12.70 8.90 14.28
C CYS A 119 -11.74 7.93 13.57
N TRP A 120 -12.00 6.63 13.70
CA TRP A 120 -11.22 5.56 13.08
C TRP A 120 -11.54 5.36 11.60
N SER A 121 -10.92 4.35 10.97
CA SER A 121 -10.90 4.18 9.53
C SER A 121 -12.28 3.99 8.91
N GLY A 122 -12.34 4.22 7.60
CA GLY A 122 -13.58 4.23 6.85
C GLY A 122 -13.32 4.43 5.36
N SER A 123 -14.41 4.58 4.62
CA SER A 123 -14.39 4.66 3.17
C SER A 123 -15.39 5.69 2.65
N ALA A 124 -15.10 6.23 1.46
CA ALA A 124 -15.99 7.14 0.75
C ALA A 124 -16.84 6.39 -0.27
N THR A 125 -18.10 6.78 -0.41
CA THR A 125 -18.98 6.35 -1.50
C THR A 125 -19.51 7.57 -2.23
N ILE A 126 -19.51 7.55 -3.56
CA ILE A 126 -20.20 8.55 -4.38
C ILE A 126 -21.61 8.06 -4.66
N LEU A 127 -22.61 8.82 -4.20
CA LEU A 127 -24.03 8.53 -4.38
C LEU A 127 -24.49 8.81 -5.82
N PRO A 128 -25.67 8.32 -6.23
CA PRO A 128 -26.15 8.47 -7.62
C PRO A 128 -26.39 9.93 -8.02
N ASP A 129 -26.60 10.83 -7.07
CA ASP A 129 -26.68 12.28 -7.29
C ASP A 129 -25.31 12.97 -7.42
N GLY A 130 -24.23 12.20 -7.32
CA GLY A 130 -22.85 12.67 -7.37
C GLY A 130 -22.28 13.12 -6.02
N SER A 131 -23.08 13.18 -4.96
CA SER A 131 -22.61 13.61 -3.65
C SER A 131 -21.78 12.52 -2.94
N PRO A 132 -20.67 12.87 -2.26
CA PRO A 132 -19.93 11.91 -1.47
C PRO A 132 -20.56 11.70 -0.09
N VAL A 133 -20.53 10.47 0.41
CA VAL A 133 -20.80 10.11 1.80
C VAL A 133 -19.61 9.35 2.37
N MET A 134 -19.24 9.66 3.60
CA MET A 134 -18.21 8.93 4.34
C MET A 134 -18.90 7.99 5.32
N LEU A 135 -18.50 6.72 5.30
CA LEU A 135 -18.77 5.76 6.37
C LEU A 135 -17.47 5.55 7.13
N TYR A 136 -17.51 5.64 8.45
CA TYR A 136 -16.32 5.49 9.29
C TYR A 136 -16.66 4.88 10.65
N THR A 137 -15.66 4.27 11.29
CA THR A 137 -15.80 3.79 12.66
C THR A 137 -15.54 4.94 13.64
N GLY A 138 -16.47 5.23 14.53
CA GLY A 138 -16.22 6.07 15.71
C GLY A 138 -15.98 5.20 16.93
N ILE A 139 -15.14 5.69 17.85
CA ILE A 139 -15.09 5.18 19.21
C ILE A 139 -16.04 6.02 20.05
N ASP A 140 -17.18 5.46 20.43
CA ASP A 140 -18.21 6.19 21.17
C ASP A 140 -17.75 6.55 22.59
N ALA A 141 -18.55 7.34 23.30
CA ALA A 141 -18.24 7.81 24.65
C ALA A 141 -18.11 6.68 25.69
N ARG A 142 -18.64 5.49 25.42
CA ARG A 142 -18.42 4.32 26.26
C ARG A 142 -17.10 3.62 25.91
N GLY A 143 -16.59 3.79 24.70
CA GLY A 143 -15.44 3.08 24.14
C GLY A 143 -15.83 1.97 23.16
N ASP A 144 -17.07 1.97 22.66
CA ASP A 144 -17.56 0.99 21.68
C ASP A 144 -17.18 1.42 20.26
N GLN A 145 -16.82 0.47 19.39
CA GLN A 145 -16.61 0.74 17.96
C GLN A 145 -17.95 0.72 17.22
N VAL A 146 -18.37 1.87 16.71
CA VAL A 146 -19.68 2.04 16.04
C VAL A 146 -19.51 2.64 14.67
N GLN A 147 -20.42 2.34 13.73
CA GLN A 147 -20.31 2.87 12.37
C GLN A 147 -21.17 4.12 12.22
N ASN A 148 -20.56 5.18 11.69
CA ASN A 148 -21.09 6.52 11.57
C ASN A 148 -21.07 6.97 10.10
N VAL A 149 -21.97 7.89 9.75
CA VAL A 149 -21.91 8.60 8.47
C VAL A 149 -21.52 10.07 8.64
N ALA A 150 -20.85 10.61 7.63
CA ALA A 150 -20.62 12.04 7.48
C ALA A 150 -20.84 12.48 6.03
N PHE A 151 -21.34 13.70 5.86
CA PHE A 151 -21.67 14.29 4.56
C PHE A 151 -20.95 15.63 4.40
N PRO A 152 -20.56 16.03 3.18
CA PRO A 152 -20.02 17.37 2.99
C PRO A 152 -21.11 18.40 3.31
N LYS A 153 -20.74 19.43 4.07
CA LYS A 153 -21.63 20.56 4.38
C LYS A 153 -22.02 21.33 3.12
N ASN A 154 -21.11 21.37 2.14
CA ASN A 154 -21.32 21.95 0.83
C ASN A 154 -20.77 21.01 -0.24
N ALA A 155 -21.62 20.19 -0.86
CA ALA A 155 -21.21 19.26 -1.92
C ALA A 155 -20.73 19.96 -3.21
N SER A 156 -20.97 21.26 -3.36
CA SER A 156 -20.45 22.05 -4.49
C SER A 156 -19.05 22.62 -4.22
N ASP A 157 -18.54 22.55 -2.99
CA ASP A 157 -17.16 22.90 -2.68
C ASP A 157 -16.24 21.80 -3.24
N PRO A 158 -15.41 22.07 -4.28
CA PRO A 158 -14.53 21.05 -4.82
C PRO A 158 -13.49 20.57 -3.79
N LEU A 159 -13.17 21.36 -2.77
CA LEU A 159 -12.23 20.98 -1.73
C LEU A 159 -12.88 20.13 -0.64
N LEU A 160 -14.21 20.18 -0.49
CA LEU A 160 -14.99 19.48 0.54
C LEU A 160 -14.40 19.69 1.94
N VAL A 161 -14.15 20.96 2.32
CA VAL A 161 -13.44 21.29 3.57
C VAL A 161 -14.26 20.96 4.81
N GLU A 162 -15.55 21.28 4.80
CA GLU A 162 -16.43 21.10 5.96
C GLU A 162 -17.33 19.86 5.83
N TRP A 163 -17.37 19.05 6.88
CA TRP A 163 -18.21 17.84 6.97
C TRP A 163 -19.21 17.93 8.12
N VAL A 164 -20.42 17.41 7.90
CA VAL A 164 -21.51 17.33 8.88
C VAL A 164 -21.70 15.88 9.28
N LYS A 165 -21.69 15.64 10.59
CA LYS A 165 -22.01 14.36 11.21
C LYS A 165 -23.42 14.42 11.78
N PRO A 166 -24.39 13.67 11.23
CA PRO A 166 -25.77 13.74 11.70
C PRO A 166 -25.95 13.26 13.14
N GLU A 167 -26.89 13.85 13.87
CA GLU A 167 -27.19 13.50 15.27
C GLU A 167 -27.78 12.09 15.45
N TYR A 168 -28.24 11.46 14.36
CA TYR A 168 -28.74 10.08 14.40
C TYR A 168 -27.62 9.02 14.42
N ASN A 169 -26.36 9.42 14.30
CA ASN A 169 -25.25 8.50 14.46
C ASN A 169 -25.22 7.91 15.89
N PRO A 170 -24.75 6.66 16.07
CA PRO A 170 -24.25 5.77 15.01
C PRO A 170 -25.36 5.13 14.18
N VAL A 171 -25.09 4.91 12.88
CA VAL A 171 -26.02 4.21 11.98
C VAL A 171 -25.95 2.69 12.13
N ILE A 172 -24.82 2.16 12.63
CA ILE A 172 -24.69 0.74 13.01
C ILE A 172 -24.01 0.65 14.38
N PRO A 173 -24.75 0.31 15.45
CA PRO A 173 -24.15 0.02 16.75
C PRO A 173 -23.41 -1.33 16.74
N VAL A 174 -22.59 -1.59 17.77
CA VAL A 174 -21.95 -2.90 17.95
C VAL A 174 -23.02 -4.00 18.03
N PRO A 175 -22.96 -5.04 17.18
CA PRO A 175 -23.83 -6.20 17.26
C PRO A 175 -23.66 -6.99 18.56
N ALA A 176 -24.74 -7.58 19.08
CA ALA A 176 -24.73 -8.27 20.37
C ALA A 176 -23.80 -9.51 20.41
N ASP A 177 -23.52 -10.12 19.25
CA ASP A 177 -22.63 -11.27 19.07
C ASP A 177 -21.15 -10.89 18.85
N ILE A 178 -20.82 -9.60 18.96
CA ILE A 178 -19.49 -9.07 18.67
C ILE A 178 -18.96 -8.30 19.87
N LYS A 179 -17.67 -8.48 20.16
CA LYS A 179 -16.99 -7.74 21.22
C LYS A 179 -16.84 -6.27 20.81
N ARG A 180 -17.00 -5.37 21.77
CA ARG A 180 -17.02 -3.91 21.56
C ARG A 180 -15.81 -3.31 20.82
N ASP A 181 -14.67 -3.98 20.84
CA ASP A 181 -13.40 -3.57 20.25
C ASP A 181 -13.00 -4.42 19.03
N ASP A 182 -13.93 -5.20 18.47
CA ASP A 182 -13.74 -6.07 17.31
C ASP A 182 -14.77 -5.79 16.19
N PHE A 183 -15.12 -4.52 15.92
CA PHE A 183 -16.12 -4.15 14.89
C PHE A 183 -15.81 -2.81 14.20
N ARG A 184 -15.16 -2.81 13.03
CA ARG A 184 -14.62 -1.58 12.42
C ARG A 184 -14.42 -1.62 10.90
N ASP A 185 -14.01 -0.48 10.37
CA ASP A 185 -13.50 -0.25 9.01
C ASP A 185 -14.53 -0.54 7.90
N PRO A 186 -15.64 0.22 7.84
CA PRO A 186 -16.64 0.04 6.78
C PRO A 186 -16.02 0.27 5.39
N SER A 187 -16.33 -0.60 4.44
CA SER A 187 -15.88 -0.52 3.05
C SER A 187 -16.57 0.61 2.27
N THR A 188 -16.08 0.91 1.07
CA THR A 188 -16.88 1.63 0.08
C THR A 188 -18.14 0.83 -0.20
N ALA A 189 -19.29 1.49 -0.28
CA ALA A 189 -20.55 0.82 -0.53
C ALA A 189 -20.72 0.52 -2.03
N TRP A 190 -21.45 -0.54 -2.34
CA TRP A 190 -21.89 -0.84 -3.71
C TRP A 190 -23.41 -0.98 -3.76
N LEU A 191 -24.01 -0.59 -4.88
CA LEU A 191 -25.45 -0.69 -5.10
C LEU A 191 -25.75 -2.01 -5.81
N GLY A 192 -26.54 -2.88 -5.19
CA GLY A 192 -26.96 -4.14 -5.79
C GLY A 192 -28.11 -3.96 -6.79
N ALA A 193 -28.40 -4.99 -7.55
CA ALA A 193 -29.42 -4.98 -8.62
C ALA A 193 -30.85 -4.79 -8.09
N ASP A 194 -31.10 -5.11 -6.82
CA ASP A 194 -32.36 -4.87 -6.11
C ASP A 194 -32.54 -3.40 -5.64
N GLY A 195 -31.55 -2.54 -5.89
CA GLY A 195 -31.56 -1.13 -5.48
C GLY A 195 -31.19 -0.88 -4.01
N LEU A 196 -30.62 -1.87 -3.31
CA LEU A 196 -30.10 -1.71 -1.95
C LEU A 196 -28.58 -1.54 -1.96
N TRP A 197 -28.08 -0.61 -1.16
CA TRP A 197 -26.66 -0.48 -0.86
C TRP A 197 -26.18 -1.63 0.00
N ARG A 198 -24.98 -2.13 -0.28
CA ARG A 198 -24.22 -3.02 0.59
C ARG A 198 -22.97 -2.34 1.08
N ILE A 199 -22.56 -2.68 2.29
CA ILE A 199 -21.20 -2.41 2.81
C ILE A 199 -20.66 -3.67 3.46
N ALA A 200 -19.33 -3.81 3.43
CA ALA A 200 -18.60 -4.76 4.25
C ALA A 200 -18.08 -4.06 5.52
N VAL A 201 -18.13 -4.72 6.67
CA VAL A 201 -17.53 -4.25 7.93
C VAL A 201 -16.72 -5.37 8.56
N ALA A 202 -15.50 -5.08 8.97
CA ALA A 202 -14.61 -6.04 9.60
C ALA A 202 -15.08 -6.33 11.03
N ALA A 203 -15.08 -7.60 11.41
CA ALA A 203 -15.38 -7.99 12.77
C ALA A 203 -14.67 -9.26 13.20
N ARG A 204 -14.74 -9.55 14.51
CA ARG A 204 -14.54 -10.89 15.05
C ARG A 204 -15.82 -11.39 15.68
N VAL A 205 -16.40 -12.44 15.10
CA VAL A 205 -17.63 -13.06 15.62
C VAL A 205 -17.25 -14.04 16.73
N HIS A 206 -17.95 -13.96 17.86
CA HIS A 206 -17.68 -14.80 19.04
C HIS A 206 -17.74 -16.29 18.67
N ASP A 207 -16.76 -17.06 19.12
CA ASP A 207 -16.60 -18.50 18.84
C ASP A 207 -16.46 -18.91 17.35
N VAL A 208 -16.38 -17.95 16.41
CA VAL A 208 -16.27 -18.22 14.96
C VAL A 208 -14.92 -17.77 14.38
N GLY A 209 -14.44 -16.57 14.73
CA GLY A 209 -13.19 -15.99 14.21
C GLY A 209 -13.38 -14.68 13.46
N GLY A 210 -12.35 -14.28 12.69
CA GLY A 210 -12.41 -13.09 11.84
C GLY A 210 -13.48 -13.21 10.77
N ALA A 211 -14.24 -12.14 10.55
CA ALA A 211 -15.37 -12.11 9.62
C ALA A 211 -15.44 -10.78 8.88
N THR A 212 -15.85 -10.85 7.62
CA THR A 212 -16.31 -9.69 6.86
C THR A 212 -17.83 -9.71 6.86
N LEU A 213 -18.45 -8.89 7.69
CA LEU A 213 -19.90 -8.78 7.77
C LEU A 213 -20.45 -7.96 6.61
N ILE A 214 -21.67 -8.25 6.18
CA ILE A 214 -22.36 -7.48 5.14
C ILE A 214 -23.66 -6.89 5.67
N TYR A 215 -23.90 -5.63 5.34
CA TYR A 215 -25.08 -4.88 5.72
C TYR A 215 -25.77 -4.31 4.50
N ARG A 216 -27.10 -4.24 4.52
CA ARG A 216 -27.94 -3.66 3.47
C ARG A 216 -28.60 -2.37 3.92
N SER A 217 -28.73 -1.39 3.03
CA SER A 217 -29.49 -0.16 3.29
C SER A 217 -30.17 0.39 2.05
N LYS A 218 -31.32 1.04 2.22
CA LYS A 218 -31.98 1.83 1.17
C LYS A 218 -31.47 3.27 1.10
N ASP A 219 -31.01 3.80 2.23
CA ASP A 219 -30.96 5.24 2.49
C ASP A 219 -29.69 5.70 3.22
N PHE A 220 -28.70 4.82 3.42
CA PHE A 220 -27.49 5.04 4.24
C PHE A 220 -27.75 5.36 5.72
N LEU A 221 -29.02 5.35 6.15
CA LEU A 221 -29.43 5.64 7.52
C LEU A 221 -29.71 4.36 8.27
N ARG A 222 -30.54 3.48 7.70
CA ARG A 222 -30.93 2.21 8.32
C ARG A 222 -30.20 1.07 7.64
N TRP A 223 -29.41 0.35 8.43
CA TRP A 223 -28.62 -0.78 7.96
C TRP A 223 -29.07 -2.07 8.63
N GLU A 224 -29.35 -3.08 7.83
CA GLU A 224 -29.73 -4.42 8.27
C GLU A 224 -28.58 -5.38 7.99
N ARG A 225 -28.09 -6.09 9.02
CA ARG A 225 -27.04 -7.10 8.86
C ARG A 225 -27.62 -8.36 8.25
N ASN A 226 -26.93 -8.96 7.27
CA ASN A 226 -27.28 -10.30 6.82
C ASN A 226 -26.98 -11.33 7.91
N ALA A 227 -27.72 -12.44 7.90
CA ALA A 227 -27.51 -13.53 8.85
C ALA A 227 -26.10 -14.13 8.68
N ASP A 228 -25.76 -14.47 7.43
CA ASP A 228 -24.43 -14.95 7.07
C ASP A 228 -23.51 -13.76 6.70
N PRO A 229 -22.23 -13.81 7.09
CA PRO A 229 -21.24 -12.84 6.66
C PRO A 229 -20.91 -13.00 5.16
N LEU A 230 -20.31 -11.96 4.57
CA LEU A 230 -19.80 -12.04 3.21
C LEU A 230 -18.70 -13.10 3.08
N TYR A 231 -17.85 -13.19 4.11
CA TYR A 231 -16.74 -14.15 4.17
C TYR A 231 -16.30 -14.40 5.62
N LEU A 232 -15.99 -15.66 5.93
CA LEU A 232 -15.42 -16.08 7.21
C LEU A 232 -13.94 -16.39 7.04
N ALA A 233 -13.11 -15.62 7.72
CA ALA A 233 -11.67 -15.78 7.77
C ALA A 233 -11.30 -16.65 8.99
N HIS A 234 -11.75 -17.91 9.03
CA HIS A 234 -11.61 -18.79 10.20
C HIS A 234 -10.17 -18.92 10.74
N ALA A 235 -9.18 -18.83 9.86
CA ALA A 235 -7.77 -18.93 10.23
C ALA A 235 -7.16 -17.60 10.73
N ALA A 236 -7.90 -16.49 10.68
CA ALA A 236 -7.49 -15.18 11.18
C ALA A 236 -8.24 -14.84 12.47
N GLY A 237 -7.53 -14.26 13.46
CA GLY A 237 -8.14 -13.76 14.68
C GLY A 237 -9.06 -12.56 14.40
N MET A 238 -8.47 -11.41 14.10
CA MET A 238 -9.17 -10.19 13.68
C MET A 238 -8.78 -9.82 12.24
N VAL A 239 -9.78 -9.52 11.42
CA VAL A 239 -9.60 -8.90 10.11
C VAL A 239 -9.96 -7.43 10.17
N GLU A 240 -9.29 -6.62 9.36
CA GLU A 240 -9.43 -5.16 9.32
C GLU A 240 -9.52 -4.68 7.87
N CYS A 241 -9.98 -3.45 7.68
CA CYS A 241 -9.99 -2.74 6.39
C CYS A 241 -10.45 -3.58 5.18
N PRO A 242 -11.64 -4.20 5.22
CA PRO A 242 -12.17 -4.95 4.08
C PRO A 242 -12.34 -4.06 2.87
N ASP A 243 -12.08 -4.64 1.70
CA ASP A 243 -12.32 -4.01 0.40
C ASP A 243 -12.79 -5.09 -0.59
N LEU A 244 -13.98 -4.90 -1.15
CA LEU A 244 -14.55 -5.77 -2.17
C LEU A 244 -14.69 -4.97 -3.46
N PHE A 245 -14.06 -5.44 -4.53
CA PHE A 245 -14.18 -4.76 -5.82
C PHE A 245 -14.11 -5.72 -7.00
N PRO A 246 -14.82 -5.41 -8.09
CA PRO A 246 -14.72 -6.18 -9.32
C PRO A 246 -13.41 -5.88 -10.05
N VAL A 247 -12.92 -6.87 -10.78
CA VAL A 247 -11.79 -6.80 -11.71
C VAL A 247 -12.15 -7.51 -13.02
N SER A 248 -11.55 -7.05 -14.11
CA SER A 248 -11.66 -7.67 -15.43
C SER A 248 -10.30 -7.99 -16.01
N GLU A 249 -10.34 -8.81 -17.06
CA GLU A 249 -9.20 -8.99 -17.94
C GLU A 249 -8.81 -7.67 -18.63
N PRO A 250 -7.51 -7.44 -18.90
CA PRO A 250 -7.04 -6.26 -19.61
C PRO A 250 -7.81 -6.01 -20.92
N GLY A 251 -8.32 -4.79 -21.09
CA GLY A 251 -9.08 -4.40 -22.28
C GLY A 251 -10.60 -4.59 -22.18
N VAL A 252 -11.12 -5.13 -21.08
CA VAL A 252 -12.55 -5.18 -20.78
C VAL A 252 -12.89 -4.09 -19.77
N GLU A 253 -13.77 -3.16 -20.11
CA GLU A 253 -14.23 -2.13 -19.17
C GLU A 253 -15.09 -2.73 -18.07
N VAL A 254 -14.76 -2.45 -16.81
CA VAL A 254 -15.62 -2.76 -15.67
C VAL A 254 -16.36 -1.49 -15.30
N GLY A 255 -17.66 -1.47 -15.59
CA GLY A 255 -18.54 -0.46 -15.02
C GLY A 255 -18.62 -0.59 -13.49
N LEU A 256 -19.07 0.48 -12.84
CA LEU A 256 -19.15 0.61 -11.39
C LEU A 256 -20.03 -0.38 -10.60
N PRO A 257 -20.97 -1.19 -11.15
CA PRO A 257 -21.61 -2.16 -10.28
C PRO A 257 -20.64 -3.30 -9.93
N ALA A 258 -20.64 -3.67 -8.64
CA ALA A 258 -20.06 -4.93 -8.16
C ALA A 258 -20.74 -6.17 -8.78
N SER A 259 -21.70 -6.01 -9.69
CA SER A 259 -22.42 -7.08 -10.36
C SER A 259 -22.34 -6.88 -11.88
N GLY A 260 -21.39 -7.56 -12.52
CA GLY A 260 -21.35 -7.74 -13.96
C GLY A 260 -21.22 -9.23 -14.26
N ALA A 261 -22.07 -9.77 -15.16
CA ALA A 261 -21.95 -11.16 -15.58
C ALA A 261 -20.55 -11.41 -16.17
N GLY A 262 -19.76 -12.27 -15.53
CA GLY A 262 -18.40 -12.62 -15.94
C GLY A 262 -17.27 -11.77 -15.32
N ALA A 263 -17.57 -10.81 -14.43
CA ALA A 263 -16.54 -10.14 -13.63
C ALA A 263 -16.04 -11.05 -12.50
N ARG A 264 -14.73 -11.01 -12.24
CA ARG A 264 -14.16 -11.58 -11.01
C ARG A 264 -14.16 -10.52 -9.92
N HIS A 265 -14.12 -10.95 -8.68
CA HIS A 265 -14.07 -10.07 -7.52
C HIS A 265 -12.82 -10.34 -6.72
N VAL A 266 -12.28 -9.26 -6.17
CA VAL A 266 -11.21 -9.32 -5.18
C VAL A 266 -11.81 -8.95 -3.84
N LEU A 267 -11.73 -9.87 -2.88
CA LEU A 267 -11.95 -9.58 -1.48
C LEU A 267 -10.60 -9.42 -0.80
N LYS A 268 -10.29 -8.20 -0.36
CA LYS A 268 -9.09 -7.85 0.38
C LYS A 268 -9.41 -7.72 1.86
N MET A 269 -8.50 -8.21 2.71
CA MET A 269 -8.56 -8.07 4.16
C MET A 269 -7.16 -7.79 4.72
N SER A 270 -7.08 -6.94 5.73
CA SER A 270 -5.90 -6.78 6.57
C SER A 270 -5.97 -7.78 7.72
N VAL A 271 -4.93 -8.57 7.96
CA VAL A 271 -4.92 -9.57 9.05
C VAL A 271 -4.05 -9.06 10.19
N MET A 272 -4.68 -8.77 11.33
CA MET A 272 -4.03 -8.12 12.46
C MET A 272 -2.87 -8.96 13.04
N ASP A 273 -3.05 -10.28 13.12
CA ASP A 273 -2.05 -11.19 13.70
C ASP A 273 -0.72 -11.24 12.90
N THR A 274 -0.79 -10.98 11.58
CA THR A 274 0.38 -10.99 10.70
C THR A 274 0.82 -9.60 10.25
N VAL A 275 -0.01 -8.58 10.50
CA VAL A 275 0.19 -7.19 10.05
C VAL A 275 0.44 -7.14 8.54
N GLN A 276 -0.37 -7.90 7.79
CA GLN A 276 -0.26 -8.01 6.34
C GLN A 276 -1.62 -7.94 5.66
N ASP A 277 -1.59 -7.47 4.42
CA ASP A 277 -2.75 -7.38 3.56
C ASP A 277 -2.84 -8.56 2.61
N TYR A 278 -3.95 -9.28 2.72
CA TYR A 278 -4.27 -10.44 1.92
C TYR A 278 -5.44 -10.16 1.01
N TYR A 279 -5.50 -10.88 -0.11
CA TYR A 279 -6.66 -10.89 -0.98
C TYR A 279 -6.96 -12.29 -1.50
N VAL A 280 -8.23 -12.48 -1.81
CA VAL A 280 -8.78 -13.68 -2.44
C VAL A 280 -9.49 -13.25 -3.71
N VAL A 281 -9.28 -13.98 -4.79
CA VAL A 281 -10.03 -13.81 -6.05
C VAL A 281 -11.19 -14.79 -6.04
N GLY A 282 -12.37 -14.32 -6.41
CA GLY A 282 -13.61 -15.09 -6.33
C GLY A 282 -14.69 -14.50 -7.20
N SER A 283 -15.92 -14.95 -6.94
CA SER A 283 -17.14 -14.41 -7.50
C SER A 283 -18.04 -13.90 -6.38
N TYR A 284 -18.63 -12.73 -6.57
CA TYR A 284 -19.67 -12.20 -5.67
C TYR A 284 -21.05 -12.42 -6.28
N ASP A 285 -21.92 -13.11 -5.54
CA ASP A 285 -23.33 -13.28 -5.87
C ASP A 285 -24.14 -12.15 -5.22
N ASP A 286 -24.58 -11.20 -6.03
CA ASP A 286 -25.36 -10.02 -5.60
C ASP A 286 -26.75 -10.38 -5.02
N THR A 287 -27.32 -11.52 -5.41
CA THR A 287 -28.62 -11.98 -4.91
C THR A 287 -28.46 -12.62 -3.53
N ALA A 288 -27.48 -13.51 -3.40
CA ALA A 288 -27.20 -14.22 -2.15
C ALA A 288 -26.39 -13.37 -1.15
N ASP A 289 -25.72 -12.32 -1.60
CA ASP A 289 -24.72 -11.54 -0.84
C ASP A 289 -23.56 -12.39 -0.32
N THR A 290 -23.13 -13.36 -1.13
CA THR A 290 -22.04 -14.28 -0.78
C THR A 290 -20.84 -14.07 -1.69
N PHE A 291 -19.64 -14.20 -1.11
CA PHE A 291 -18.40 -14.27 -1.87
C PHE A 291 -17.90 -15.72 -1.90
N VAL A 292 -17.64 -16.23 -3.10
CA VAL A 292 -17.15 -17.59 -3.32
C VAL A 292 -15.74 -17.50 -3.91
N PRO A 293 -14.70 -17.88 -3.16
CA PRO A 293 -13.32 -17.98 -3.66
C PRO A 293 -13.20 -18.87 -4.91
N GLU A 294 -12.29 -18.54 -5.83
CA GLU A 294 -11.94 -19.41 -6.97
C GLU A 294 -11.09 -20.61 -6.53
N ASP A 295 -10.21 -20.40 -5.56
CA ASP A 295 -9.32 -21.40 -4.97
C ASP A 295 -9.96 -21.98 -3.69
N ASP A 296 -9.49 -23.15 -3.23
CA ASP A 296 -9.95 -23.74 -1.96
C ASP A 296 -9.82 -22.72 -0.80
N ASP A 297 -10.79 -22.75 0.11
CA ASP A 297 -10.90 -21.87 1.28
C ASP A 297 -9.86 -22.23 2.35
N ASP A 298 -8.60 -21.95 2.04
CA ASP A 298 -7.42 -22.20 2.84
C ASP A 298 -6.61 -20.90 2.94
N CYS A 299 -6.36 -20.40 4.16
CA CYS A 299 -5.59 -19.16 4.33
C CYS A 299 -4.16 -19.23 3.77
N ARG A 300 -3.64 -20.43 3.49
CA ARG A 300 -2.36 -20.63 2.80
C ARG A 300 -2.42 -20.28 1.31
N SER A 301 -3.60 -20.24 0.71
CA SER A 301 -3.82 -19.82 -0.68
C SER A 301 -4.01 -18.30 -0.81
N TRP A 302 -4.25 -17.60 0.30
CA TRP A 302 -4.42 -16.15 0.29
C TRP A 302 -3.17 -15.46 -0.23
N ARG A 303 -3.38 -14.60 -1.24
CA ARG A 303 -2.32 -13.86 -1.91
C ARG A 303 -2.11 -12.55 -1.18
N ARG A 304 -0.91 -11.98 -1.28
CA ARG A 304 -0.60 -10.66 -0.69
C ARG A 304 -0.50 -9.61 -1.78
N LEU A 305 -0.93 -8.40 -1.46
CA LEU A 305 -0.72 -7.23 -2.34
C LEU A 305 0.76 -6.83 -2.38
N ASP A 306 1.44 -6.94 -1.23
CA ASP A 306 2.87 -6.67 -1.06
C ASP A 306 3.44 -7.67 -0.03
N TYR A 307 4.66 -8.15 -0.26
CA TYR A 307 5.32 -9.15 0.59
C TYR A 307 6.33 -8.55 1.58
N GLY A 308 6.44 -7.22 1.62
CA GLY A 308 7.19 -6.43 2.57
C GLY A 308 6.28 -5.78 3.62
N HIS A 309 6.46 -4.47 3.84
CA HIS A 309 5.82 -3.70 4.90
C HIS A 309 4.72 -2.79 4.35
N VAL A 310 3.53 -3.38 4.11
CA VAL A 310 2.30 -2.66 3.72
C VAL A 310 1.13 -3.23 4.50
N TYR A 311 0.30 -2.34 5.07
CA TYR A 311 -0.91 -2.71 5.81
C TYR A 311 -2.05 -1.72 5.53
N ALA A 312 -3.27 -2.12 5.88
CA ALA A 312 -4.47 -1.28 5.84
C ALA A 312 -4.78 -0.66 4.47
N SER A 313 -4.39 -1.34 3.39
CA SER A 313 -4.59 -0.88 2.04
C SER A 313 -6.07 -0.73 1.70
N LYS A 314 -6.40 0.32 0.96
CA LYS A 314 -7.76 0.60 0.49
C LYS A 314 -7.70 1.12 -0.93
N SER A 315 -8.60 0.63 -1.77
CA SER A 315 -8.67 1.05 -3.17
C SER A 315 -9.86 1.96 -3.44
N PHE A 316 -9.77 2.72 -4.52
CA PHE A 316 -10.90 3.48 -5.06
C PHE A 316 -10.89 3.41 -6.59
N PHE A 317 -12.05 3.65 -7.19
CA PHE A 317 -12.17 3.78 -8.64
C PHE A 317 -11.95 5.23 -9.06
N ASP A 318 -11.03 5.43 -10.00
CA ASP A 318 -10.75 6.70 -10.67
C ASP A 318 -11.48 6.72 -12.02
N PRO A 319 -12.67 7.34 -12.10
CA PRO A 319 -13.45 7.38 -13.34
C PRO A 319 -12.78 8.26 -14.41
N SER A 320 -11.90 9.19 -14.04
CA SER A 320 -11.25 10.09 -15.00
C SER A 320 -10.24 9.37 -15.90
N LYS A 321 -9.67 8.27 -15.41
CA LYS A 321 -8.67 7.44 -16.11
C LYS A 321 -9.09 5.98 -16.24
N ASN A 322 -10.33 5.66 -15.90
CA ASN A 322 -10.89 4.30 -15.91
C ASN A 322 -9.95 3.26 -15.28
N ARG A 323 -9.55 3.51 -14.04
CA ARG A 323 -8.59 2.65 -13.32
C ARG A 323 -8.95 2.52 -11.84
N ARG A 324 -8.57 1.40 -11.24
CA ARG A 324 -8.56 1.26 -9.78
C ARG A 324 -7.19 1.67 -9.25
N VAL A 325 -7.19 2.51 -8.22
CA VAL A 325 -5.97 2.94 -7.53
C VAL A 325 -6.00 2.36 -6.13
N LEU A 326 -4.90 1.71 -5.74
CA LEU A 326 -4.69 1.17 -4.40
C LEU A 326 -3.78 2.13 -3.61
N TRP A 327 -4.16 2.40 -2.36
CA TRP A 327 -3.33 3.08 -1.39
C TRP A 327 -3.02 2.12 -0.24
N GLY A 328 -1.78 2.15 0.27
CA GLY A 328 -1.33 1.28 1.35
C GLY A 328 -0.41 2.03 2.31
N TRP A 329 -0.49 1.67 3.59
CA TRP A 329 0.34 2.26 4.63
C TRP A 329 1.60 1.44 4.85
N ALA A 330 2.77 2.07 4.64
CA ALA A 330 4.07 1.51 4.97
C ALA A 330 4.59 2.15 6.27
N ASN A 331 4.27 1.52 7.40
CA ASN A 331 4.68 1.97 8.74
C ASN A 331 6.20 1.92 8.94
N GLU A 332 6.69 2.67 9.93
CA GLU A 332 8.09 2.60 10.35
C GLU A 332 8.41 1.19 10.86
N SER A 333 9.62 0.72 10.60
CA SER A 333 10.06 -0.61 11.05
C SER A 333 11.07 -0.47 12.19
N ASP A 334 10.61 -0.17 13.40
CA ASP A 334 11.48 0.24 14.51
C ASP A 334 11.56 -0.74 15.69
N SER A 335 11.21 -2.03 15.54
CA SER A 335 11.71 -3.05 16.47
C SER A 335 11.70 -4.49 15.96
N VAL A 336 12.61 -5.31 16.53
CA VAL A 336 12.80 -6.76 16.27
C VAL A 336 11.74 -7.63 16.99
N ALA A 337 10.95 -7.05 17.89
CA ALA A 337 10.08 -7.79 18.81
C ALA A 337 8.96 -8.57 18.07
N ASP A 338 8.47 -8.04 16.94
CA ASP A 338 7.35 -8.63 16.20
C ASP A 338 7.74 -9.86 15.36
N ASP A 339 9.03 -10.01 15.01
CA ASP A 339 9.50 -11.16 14.21
C ASP A 339 9.74 -12.42 15.04
N LEU A 340 10.16 -12.26 16.30
CA LEU A 340 10.42 -13.40 17.20
C LEU A 340 9.14 -14.16 17.56
N VAL A 341 7.97 -13.52 17.42
CA VAL A 341 6.66 -14.14 17.67
C VAL A 341 6.21 -15.03 16.51
N ARG A 342 6.72 -14.81 15.29
CA ARG A 342 6.11 -15.34 14.05
C ARG A 342 6.45 -16.79 13.71
N GLY A 343 7.48 -17.39 14.32
CA GLY A 343 7.72 -18.85 14.35
C GLY A 343 7.92 -19.61 13.02
N TRP A 344 7.62 -19.03 11.85
CA TRP A 344 7.86 -19.60 10.51
C TRP A 344 7.63 -18.56 9.39
N SER A 345 8.53 -18.50 8.39
CA SER A 345 8.23 -17.88 7.09
C SER A 345 9.21 -18.36 6.01
N GLY A 346 8.87 -19.46 5.33
CA GLY A 346 9.81 -20.19 4.46
C GLY A 346 10.45 -19.38 3.34
N VAL A 347 9.82 -18.31 2.85
CA VAL A 347 10.37 -17.48 1.75
C VAL A 347 11.22 -16.32 2.28
N GLN A 348 10.82 -15.69 3.40
CA GLN A 348 11.66 -14.70 4.08
C GLN A 348 12.94 -15.33 4.62
N SER A 349 12.81 -16.49 5.28
CA SER A 349 13.95 -17.28 5.76
C SER A 349 14.85 -17.69 4.61
N LEU A 350 14.29 -18.10 3.46
CA LEU A 350 15.09 -18.43 2.27
C LEU A 350 15.86 -17.22 1.73
N CYS A 351 15.27 -16.02 1.71
CA CYS A 351 15.99 -14.80 1.33
C CYS A 351 17.09 -14.43 2.35
N GLY A 352 16.91 -14.71 3.64
CA GLY A 352 17.96 -14.55 4.66
C GLY A 352 19.10 -15.56 4.51
N GLU A 353 18.78 -16.85 4.38
CA GLU A 353 19.75 -17.94 4.25
C GLU A 353 20.49 -17.92 2.90
N LYS A 354 19.78 -17.53 1.84
CA LYS A 354 20.30 -17.36 0.49
C LYS A 354 20.30 -15.87 0.13
N GLY A 355 20.87 -15.02 0.99
CA GLY A 355 21.00 -13.58 0.77
C GLY A 355 21.90 -13.20 -0.42
N ALA A 356 22.01 -11.91 -0.72
CA ALA A 356 22.73 -11.40 -1.90
C ALA A 356 24.22 -11.81 -1.96
N SER A 357 24.82 -12.09 -0.80
CA SER A 357 26.24 -12.47 -0.70
C SER A 357 26.50 -13.97 -0.90
N VAL A 358 25.46 -14.81 -0.97
CA VAL A 358 25.61 -16.28 -1.10
C VAL A 358 25.56 -16.69 -2.57
N PRO A 359 26.62 -17.26 -3.17
CA PRO A 359 26.58 -17.63 -4.58
C PRO A 359 25.52 -18.69 -4.91
N GLY A 360 24.94 -18.61 -6.11
CA GLY A 360 24.01 -19.60 -6.66
C GLY A 360 24.31 -19.93 -8.12
N SER A 361 23.51 -20.79 -8.75
CA SER A 361 23.66 -21.08 -10.18
C SER A 361 23.23 -19.88 -11.02
N VAL A 362 21.95 -19.53 -10.99
CA VAL A 362 21.39 -18.34 -11.64
C VAL A 362 20.99 -17.36 -10.54
N GLY A 363 21.88 -16.41 -10.29
CA GLY A 363 21.78 -15.43 -9.22
C GLY A 363 22.44 -15.84 -7.89
N PRO A 364 22.40 -14.96 -6.88
CA PRO A 364 21.56 -13.76 -6.84
C PRO A 364 22.08 -12.69 -7.81
N PHE A 365 21.18 -12.05 -8.54
CA PHE A 365 21.49 -10.91 -9.41
C PHE A 365 20.42 -9.84 -9.25
N GLY A 366 20.79 -8.57 -9.37
CA GLY A 366 19.87 -7.48 -9.10
C GLY A 366 20.56 -6.15 -8.86
N LEU A 367 19.96 -5.36 -7.98
CA LEU A 367 20.40 -4.03 -7.59
C LEU A 367 20.87 -4.01 -6.14
N LEU A 368 21.94 -3.26 -5.88
CA LEU A 368 22.27 -2.75 -4.56
C LEU A 368 21.90 -1.27 -4.56
N VAL A 369 20.88 -0.91 -3.80
CA VAL A 369 20.39 0.47 -3.66
C VAL A 369 20.79 1.02 -2.31
N MET A 370 20.84 2.35 -2.20
CA MET A 370 21.25 3.04 -0.97
C MET A 370 22.59 2.51 -0.44
N ALA A 371 23.56 2.29 -1.34
CA ALA A 371 24.84 1.70 -0.97
C ALA A 371 25.85 2.77 -0.52
N SER A 372 26.57 2.52 0.58
CA SER A 372 27.70 3.35 1.00
C SER A 372 28.89 3.17 0.06
N GLY A 373 29.76 4.17 -0.05
CA GLY A 373 30.94 4.11 -0.94
C GLY A 373 31.95 3.00 -0.58
N ASP A 374 31.94 2.54 0.67
CA ASP A 374 32.74 1.40 1.15
C ASP A 374 31.98 0.06 1.14
N MET A 375 30.74 0.05 0.63
CA MET A 375 29.84 -1.09 0.56
C MET A 375 29.50 -1.73 1.92
N GLN A 376 29.77 -1.08 3.05
CA GLN A 376 29.37 -1.57 4.37
C GLN A 376 27.86 -1.61 4.51
N GLU A 377 27.18 -0.55 4.06
CA GLU A 377 25.73 -0.44 4.02
C GLU A 377 25.21 -0.56 2.59
N HIS A 378 24.13 -1.32 2.40
CA HIS A 378 23.32 -1.37 1.17
C HIS A 378 22.06 -2.18 1.40
N THR A 379 21.02 -1.88 0.62
CA THR A 379 19.83 -2.72 0.48
C THR A 379 19.92 -3.50 -0.82
N ALA A 380 19.80 -4.83 -0.75
CA ALA A 380 19.89 -5.67 -1.94
C ALA A 380 18.49 -6.07 -2.43
N VAL A 381 18.15 -5.67 -3.66
CA VAL A 381 16.93 -6.10 -4.35
C VAL A 381 17.35 -7.05 -5.47
N PHE A 382 17.00 -8.33 -5.38
CA PHE A 382 17.57 -9.34 -6.28
C PHE A 382 16.61 -10.47 -6.62
N PHE A 383 16.94 -11.17 -7.70
CA PHE A 383 16.32 -12.43 -8.05
C PHE A 383 17.27 -13.61 -7.87
N ARG A 384 16.68 -14.77 -7.61
CA ARG A 384 17.29 -16.09 -7.76
C ARG A 384 16.39 -16.97 -8.61
N VAL A 385 16.99 -17.75 -9.50
CA VAL A 385 16.24 -18.70 -10.31
C VAL A 385 16.64 -20.12 -9.91
N PHE A 386 15.65 -20.88 -9.46
CA PHE A 386 15.78 -22.29 -9.10
C PHE A 386 15.18 -23.16 -10.20
N ARG A 387 15.65 -24.40 -10.32
CA ARG A 387 15.01 -25.43 -11.15
C ARG A 387 14.36 -26.46 -10.23
N GLN A 388 13.06 -26.68 -10.38
CA GLN A 388 12.28 -27.62 -9.59
C GLN A 388 11.29 -28.33 -10.53
N ASN A 389 11.30 -29.67 -10.54
CA ASN A 389 10.41 -30.50 -11.38
C ASN A 389 10.40 -30.07 -12.86
N ASP A 390 11.59 -29.86 -13.43
CA ASP A 390 11.79 -29.38 -14.81
C ASP A 390 11.19 -28.01 -15.16
N LYS A 391 10.72 -27.26 -14.15
CA LYS A 391 10.32 -25.86 -14.30
C LYS A 391 11.27 -24.93 -13.57
N TYR A 392 11.35 -23.71 -14.05
CA TYR A 392 12.07 -22.65 -13.35
C TYR A 392 11.15 -21.94 -12.35
N LYS A 393 11.69 -21.62 -11.19
CA LYS A 393 11.02 -20.84 -10.13
C LYS A 393 11.87 -19.62 -9.83
N VAL A 394 11.27 -18.44 -9.94
CA VAL A 394 11.94 -17.16 -9.72
C VAL A 394 11.58 -16.67 -8.32
N LEU A 395 12.58 -16.53 -7.46
CA LEU A 395 12.46 -15.89 -6.15
C LEU A 395 12.92 -14.44 -6.28
N MET A 396 12.11 -13.51 -5.83
CA MET A 396 12.47 -12.11 -5.63
C MET A 396 12.71 -11.85 -4.15
N CYS A 397 13.78 -11.14 -3.81
CA CYS A 397 14.12 -10.75 -2.45
C CYS A 397 14.44 -9.26 -2.34
N THR A 398 14.09 -8.66 -1.20
CA THR A 398 14.60 -7.37 -0.72
C THR A 398 15.27 -7.62 0.63
N ASP A 399 16.60 -7.70 0.64
CA ASP A 399 17.39 -8.04 1.81
C ASP A 399 17.91 -6.77 2.51
N LEU A 400 17.42 -6.55 3.73
CA LEU A 400 17.76 -5.38 4.55
C LEU A 400 18.88 -5.65 5.56
N SER A 401 19.46 -6.86 5.59
CA SER A 401 20.44 -7.27 6.61
C SER A 401 21.65 -6.32 6.72
N ARG A 402 21.99 -5.67 5.60
CA ARG A 402 23.08 -4.68 5.51
C ARG A 402 22.59 -3.25 5.24
N SER A 403 21.29 -2.98 5.37
CA SER A 403 20.71 -1.67 5.04
C SER A 403 21.09 -0.55 6.00
N SER A 404 21.56 -0.89 7.22
CA SER A 404 22.02 0.07 8.21
C SER A 404 23.03 -0.55 9.19
N THR A 405 24.09 0.18 9.54
CA THR A 405 25.01 -0.15 10.64
C THR A 405 24.46 0.26 12.01
N ARG A 406 23.31 0.95 12.06
CA ARG A 406 22.72 1.40 13.31
C ARG A 406 22.07 0.23 14.06
N ASP A 407 22.41 0.13 15.35
CA ASP A 407 21.79 -0.82 16.27
C ASP A 407 20.31 -0.49 16.50
N GLY A 408 19.49 -1.51 16.76
CA GLY A 408 18.06 -1.36 17.02
C GLY A 408 17.18 -1.13 15.77
N VAL A 409 17.76 -0.85 14.60
CA VAL A 409 17.01 -0.78 13.33
C VAL A 409 16.60 -2.20 12.90
N TYR A 410 15.32 -2.38 12.64
CA TYR A 410 14.75 -3.61 12.09
C TYR A 410 15.19 -3.80 10.63
N LYS A 411 15.77 -4.98 10.34
CA LYS A 411 16.48 -5.26 9.09
C LYS A 411 16.15 -6.67 8.54
N PRO A 412 14.87 -7.03 8.37
CA PRO A 412 14.50 -8.36 7.90
C PRO A 412 14.83 -8.55 6.42
N PRO A 413 15.04 -9.79 5.97
CA PRO A 413 14.89 -10.13 4.58
C PRO A 413 13.40 -10.24 4.20
N TYR A 414 13.02 -9.62 3.08
CA TYR A 414 11.73 -9.82 2.41
C TYR A 414 11.88 -10.65 1.13
N GLY A 415 10.82 -11.36 0.70
CA GLY A 415 10.94 -12.49 -0.20
C GLY A 415 9.61 -13.06 -0.68
N ALA A 416 9.49 -13.26 -1.99
CA ALA A 416 8.33 -13.87 -2.63
C ALA A 416 8.70 -14.54 -3.96
N PHE A 417 8.02 -15.64 -4.29
CA PHE A 417 8.14 -16.23 -5.62
C PHE A 417 7.34 -15.39 -6.63
N VAL A 418 7.96 -15.10 -7.76
CA VAL A 418 7.30 -14.42 -8.88
C VAL A 418 6.49 -15.44 -9.66
N ASP A 419 5.18 -15.22 -9.75
CA ASP A 419 4.27 -16.08 -10.49
C ASP A 419 4.46 -15.88 -12.01
N MET A 420 5.54 -16.45 -12.54
CA MET A 420 5.86 -16.37 -13.95
C MET A 420 6.54 -17.65 -14.44
N ASP A 421 6.19 -18.02 -15.67
CA ASP A 421 6.97 -18.96 -16.45
C ASP A 421 8.05 -18.19 -17.22
N ILE A 422 9.29 -18.24 -16.72
CA ILE A 422 10.42 -17.52 -17.33
C ILE A 422 10.71 -17.99 -18.76
N GLU A 423 10.44 -19.26 -19.09
CA GLU A 423 10.70 -19.80 -20.43
C GLU A 423 9.69 -19.25 -21.43
N ALA A 424 8.42 -19.16 -21.03
CA ALA A 424 7.38 -18.49 -21.82
C ALA A 424 7.67 -16.99 -22.05
N HIS A 425 8.51 -16.38 -21.21
CA HIS A 425 8.95 -14.99 -21.32
C HIS A 425 10.36 -14.87 -21.93
N SER A 426 10.82 -15.85 -22.72
CA SER A 426 12.11 -15.83 -23.42
C SER A 426 13.32 -15.64 -22.47
N GLY A 427 13.22 -16.11 -21.22
CA GLY A 427 14.27 -15.93 -20.23
C GLY A 427 14.35 -14.51 -19.65
N ILE A 428 13.35 -13.65 -19.90
CA ILE A 428 13.35 -12.25 -19.45
C ILE A 428 12.58 -12.09 -18.14
N ILE A 429 13.22 -11.45 -17.17
CA ILE A 429 12.60 -10.99 -15.92
C ILE A 429 12.76 -9.48 -15.85
N SER A 430 11.69 -8.76 -15.50
CA SER A 430 11.74 -7.32 -15.26
C SER A 430 11.79 -7.01 -13.76
N LEU A 431 12.55 -5.97 -13.41
CA LEU A 431 12.50 -5.35 -12.09
C LEU A 431 12.33 -3.85 -12.25
N ARG A 432 11.34 -3.31 -11.54
CA ARG A 432 11.25 -1.88 -11.27
C ARG A 432 11.44 -1.62 -9.79
N THR A 433 12.29 -0.65 -9.45
CA THR A 433 12.49 -0.23 -8.07
C THR A 433 12.29 1.28 -7.97
N LEU A 434 11.51 1.70 -6.98
CA LEU A 434 11.36 3.09 -6.58
C LEU A 434 12.16 3.27 -5.29
N VAL A 435 13.08 4.24 -5.29
CA VAL A 435 13.88 4.57 -4.10
C VAL A 435 13.56 6.00 -3.71
N ASP A 436 13.15 6.20 -2.47
CA ASP A 436 12.85 7.51 -1.92
C ASP A 436 13.31 7.62 -0.47
N HIS A 437 14.59 7.92 -0.29
CA HIS A 437 15.20 8.05 1.03
C HIS A 437 15.02 6.79 1.90
N SER A 438 14.03 6.79 2.79
CA SER A 438 13.77 5.70 3.74
C SER A 438 12.80 4.63 3.24
N VAL A 439 12.35 4.68 1.98
CA VAL A 439 11.49 3.66 1.38
C VAL A 439 12.06 3.13 0.07
N VAL A 440 11.97 1.81 -0.11
CA VAL A 440 12.32 1.09 -1.33
C VAL A 440 11.14 0.20 -1.72
N GLU A 441 10.48 0.50 -2.83
CA GLU A 441 9.41 -0.33 -3.40
C GLU A 441 9.93 -1.07 -4.62
N SER A 442 9.74 -2.38 -4.67
CA SER A 442 10.27 -3.22 -5.76
C SER A 442 9.18 -4.06 -6.40
N PHE A 443 9.09 -4.00 -7.73
CA PHE A 443 8.07 -4.61 -8.58
C PHE A 443 8.75 -5.61 -9.54
N GLY A 444 8.64 -6.90 -9.23
CA GLY A 444 9.17 -7.99 -10.05
C GLY A 444 8.17 -8.50 -11.07
N GLY A 445 8.66 -8.90 -12.25
CA GLY A 445 7.86 -9.54 -13.29
C GLY A 445 6.70 -8.68 -13.78
N GLY A 446 6.88 -7.36 -13.85
CA GLY A 446 5.83 -6.41 -14.25
C GLY A 446 4.80 -6.11 -13.15
N GLY A 447 5.15 -6.29 -11.87
CA GLY A 447 4.25 -6.04 -10.73
C GLY A 447 3.48 -7.28 -10.26
N ARG A 448 3.82 -8.47 -10.77
CA ARG A 448 3.29 -9.75 -10.25
C ARG A 448 3.73 -10.02 -8.82
N THR A 449 4.84 -9.40 -8.41
CA THR A 449 5.34 -9.45 -7.04
C THR A 449 5.80 -8.06 -6.64
N CYS A 450 5.28 -7.57 -5.52
CA CYS A 450 5.62 -6.28 -4.94
C CYS A 450 6.27 -6.51 -3.56
N ILE A 451 7.34 -5.78 -3.28
CA ILE A 451 8.01 -5.78 -1.97
C ILE A 451 8.36 -4.34 -1.61
N THR A 452 7.70 -3.81 -0.58
CA THR A 452 7.95 -2.50 0.00
C THR A 452 8.77 -2.64 1.28
N ALA A 453 9.86 -1.88 1.39
CA ALA A 453 10.76 -1.95 2.53
C ALA A 453 11.10 -0.56 3.06
N ARG A 454 11.22 -0.44 4.39
CA ARG A 454 11.78 0.75 5.04
C ARG A 454 13.25 0.54 5.35
N VAL A 455 14.06 1.57 5.08
CA VAL A 455 15.52 1.51 5.21
C VAL A 455 16.04 2.76 5.89
N TYR A 456 17.03 2.62 6.78
CA TYR A 456 17.59 3.74 7.55
C TYR A 456 19.12 3.70 7.59
N PRO A 457 19.79 3.74 6.42
CA PRO A 457 21.25 3.74 6.35
C PRO A 457 21.86 4.91 7.13
N ASP A 458 22.94 4.66 7.86
CA ASP A 458 23.61 5.68 8.66
C ASP A 458 24.48 6.60 7.79
N HIS A 459 25.05 6.08 6.69
CA HIS A 459 25.91 6.85 5.78
C HIS A 459 25.21 8.06 5.15
N VAL A 460 23.88 8.05 4.99
CA VAL A 460 23.13 9.15 4.34
C VAL A 460 23.16 10.45 5.15
N VAL A 461 23.61 10.40 6.41
CA VAL A 461 23.84 11.60 7.22
C VAL A 461 25.03 12.41 6.69
N ASN A 462 26.10 11.73 6.26
CA ASN A 462 27.40 12.35 5.97
C ASN A 462 27.99 11.99 4.60
N GLY A 463 27.29 11.18 3.81
CA GLY A 463 27.79 10.61 2.56
C GLY A 463 26.72 10.50 1.50
N ASN A 464 27.16 10.20 0.28
CA ASN A 464 26.28 9.94 -0.85
C ASN A 464 25.93 8.45 -0.92
N SER A 465 24.72 8.15 -1.36
CA SER A 465 24.32 6.80 -1.71
C SER A 465 24.66 6.47 -3.15
N HIS A 466 25.00 5.21 -3.38
CA HIS A 466 25.35 4.66 -4.68
C HIS A 466 24.33 3.59 -5.11
N LEU A 467 24.29 3.35 -6.42
CA LEU A 467 23.56 2.26 -7.04
C LEU A 467 24.56 1.32 -7.73
N TYR A 468 24.40 0.02 -7.53
CA TYR A 468 25.15 -0.99 -8.25
C TYR A 468 24.20 -2.03 -8.87
N VAL A 469 24.55 -2.50 -10.07
CA VAL A 469 24.00 -3.74 -10.62
C VAL A 469 24.98 -4.85 -10.29
N PHE A 470 24.50 -5.98 -9.79
CA PHE A 470 25.36 -7.10 -9.40
C PHE A 470 24.85 -8.44 -9.95
N ASN A 471 25.78 -9.36 -10.15
CA ASN A 471 25.51 -10.77 -10.33
C ASN A 471 26.53 -11.55 -9.51
N ASN A 472 26.05 -12.28 -8.51
CA ASN A 472 26.84 -13.15 -7.66
C ASN A 472 26.51 -14.64 -7.91
N GLY A 473 25.91 -14.96 -9.07
CA GLY A 473 25.73 -16.32 -9.55
C GLY A 473 26.92 -16.82 -10.37
N THR A 474 27.06 -18.14 -10.49
CA THR A 474 28.07 -18.76 -11.37
C THR A 474 27.67 -18.72 -12.85
N GLY A 475 26.37 -18.60 -13.13
CA GLY A 475 25.81 -18.41 -14.46
C GLY A 475 25.87 -16.95 -14.91
N ALA A 476 26.04 -16.75 -16.22
CA ALA A 476 25.98 -15.44 -16.83
C ALA A 476 24.53 -14.92 -16.88
N VAL A 477 24.34 -13.68 -16.44
CA VAL A 477 23.09 -12.92 -16.56
C VAL A 477 23.39 -11.71 -17.42
N LYS A 478 22.57 -11.48 -18.46
CA LYS A 478 22.72 -10.32 -19.34
C LYS A 478 21.73 -9.25 -18.92
N VAL A 479 22.17 -8.00 -18.84
CA VAL A 479 21.24 -6.86 -18.75
C VAL A 479 20.84 -6.49 -20.16
N SER A 480 19.56 -6.64 -20.52
CA SER A 480 19.05 -6.27 -21.85
C SER A 480 18.79 -4.77 -21.96
N SER A 481 18.26 -4.17 -20.90
CA SER A 481 18.07 -2.72 -20.75
C SER A 481 18.21 -2.33 -19.28
N LEU A 482 18.71 -1.11 -19.05
CA LEU A 482 18.75 -0.45 -17.76
C LEU A 482 18.44 1.02 -17.99
N ASP A 483 17.28 1.46 -17.54
CA ASP A 483 16.92 2.87 -17.54
C ASP A 483 16.92 3.38 -16.11
N ALA A 484 17.57 4.52 -15.87
CA ALA A 484 17.65 5.17 -14.56
C ALA A 484 17.24 6.64 -14.68
N TRP A 485 16.23 7.06 -13.92
CA TRP A 485 15.78 8.47 -13.88
C TRP A 485 16.10 9.10 -12.54
N GLU A 486 16.45 10.39 -12.54
CA GLU A 486 16.35 11.24 -11.35
C GLU A 486 14.90 11.78 -11.27
N MET A 487 14.21 11.52 -10.18
CA MET A 487 12.85 11.95 -9.93
C MET A 487 12.88 13.37 -9.33
N ALA A 488 11.80 14.13 -9.42
CA ALA A 488 11.71 15.44 -8.76
C ALA A 488 11.01 15.32 -7.40
N THR A 489 11.32 16.22 -6.47
CA THR A 489 10.57 16.33 -5.20
C THR A 489 9.12 16.75 -5.50
N ALA A 490 8.16 16.00 -4.98
CA ALA A 490 6.75 16.36 -5.08
C ALA A 490 6.38 17.43 -4.05
N THR A 491 5.36 18.22 -4.36
CA THR A 491 4.77 19.14 -3.40
C THR A 491 3.84 18.34 -2.48
N VAL A 492 4.14 18.22 -1.18
CA VAL A 492 3.32 17.43 -0.25
C VAL A 492 3.01 18.25 1.02
N ASN A 493 1.73 18.34 1.37
CA ASN A 493 1.19 19.10 2.52
C ASN A 493 1.47 20.62 2.48
N VAL A 494 1.43 21.22 1.29
CA VAL A 494 1.50 22.69 1.17
C VAL A 494 0.11 23.29 1.37
N LEU A 495 0.02 24.40 2.11
CA LEU A 495 -1.24 25.11 2.34
C LEU A 495 -1.82 25.66 1.02
N PRO A 496 -3.16 25.74 0.88
CA PRO A 496 -3.83 26.00 -0.39
C PRO A 496 -3.73 27.45 -0.88
N ASP A 497 -2.98 28.33 -0.23
CA ASP A 497 -2.67 29.68 -0.76
C ASP A 497 -2.00 29.61 -2.15
N GLY A 498 -1.36 28.48 -2.49
CA GLY A 498 -0.84 28.18 -3.83
C GLY A 498 -1.85 27.63 -4.85
N LEU A 499 -3.00 27.11 -4.40
CA LEU A 499 -4.02 26.48 -5.27
C LEU A 499 -4.87 27.53 -6.00
N ILE A 500 -5.13 28.67 -5.34
CA ILE A 500 -5.84 29.82 -5.94
C ILE A 500 -4.98 30.46 -7.04
N ALA A 501 -3.66 30.43 -6.90
CA ALA A 501 -2.75 30.88 -7.95
C ALA A 501 -2.72 29.90 -9.15
N ALA A 502 -2.65 28.58 -8.90
CA ALA A 502 -2.56 27.58 -9.97
C ALA A 502 -3.86 27.44 -10.81
N SER A 503 -5.03 27.62 -10.20
CA SER A 503 -6.32 27.60 -10.92
C SER A 503 -6.53 28.83 -11.83
N SER A 504 -5.75 29.89 -11.65
CA SER A 504 -5.79 31.08 -12.51
C SER A 504 -4.89 30.99 -13.76
N VAL A 505 -3.99 30.01 -13.84
CA VAL A 505 -2.99 29.89 -14.91
C VAL A 505 -3.42 28.95 -16.05
N SER A 506 -4.42 28.08 -15.87
CA SER A 506 -4.84 27.12 -16.90
C SER A 506 -5.96 27.59 -17.85
N ARG A 507 -6.44 28.84 -17.72
CA ARG A 507 -7.46 29.40 -18.65
C ARG A 507 -6.89 30.17 -19.83
N ALA A 508 -5.57 30.29 -19.94
CA ALA A 508 -4.91 31.03 -21.02
C ALA A 508 -3.77 30.20 -21.64
N GLN A 509 -4.10 29.08 -22.30
CA GLN A 509 -3.42 28.54 -23.49
C GLN A 509 -3.93 27.13 -23.80
N ALA A 510 -5.05 27.07 -24.53
CA ALA A 510 -5.44 25.92 -25.34
C ALA A 510 -6.36 26.42 -26.46
N TYR A 511 -5.73 26.86 -27.56
CA TYR A 511 -6.26 26.81 -28.92
C TYR A 511 -5.26 26.03 -29.76
#